data_AF-A0A7X2MT80-F1
#
_entry.id   AF-A0A7X2MT80-F1
#
_cell.length_a   1.000
_cell.length_b   1.000
_cell.length_c   1.000
_cell.angle_alpha   90.00
_cell.angle_beta   90.00
_cell.angle_gamma   90.00
#
_symmetry.space_group_name_H-M   'P 1'
#
loop_
_entity.id
_entity.type
_entity.pdbx_description
1 polymer ?
#
loop_
_entity_poly.entity_id
_entity_poly.type
_entity_poly.pdbx_seq_one_letter_code
_entity_poly.pdbx_strand_id
1 'polypeptide(L)'
;QFLTHPDVARDFMQIHLPEKLLKICDLTTLKLESGSFVEDDLRQYFSDVLYSLRTSTGDGYIHVLIEHQSTPDRHMAFRLIRYAVAAMQRHLEAGHKKLPLVIPVLFYTGKRTPYPWSTRWFDEFDDPVVAESLYRGAFPLVDITVIPDDEIMTHRSMAALTLLQKHIHQRDIASLTDH
;
A
#
# COMPACT_ATOMS: atom_id res chain seq x y z
N GLN A 1 15.20 3.41 -21.84
CA GLN A 1 14.87 2.81 -20.54
C GLN A 1 14.80 1.30 -20.76
N PHE A 2 15.73 0.51 -20.20
CA PHE A 2 15.92 -0.91 -20.56
C PHE A 2 14.67 -1.76 -20.24
N LEU A 3 14.12 -1.56 -19.04
CA LEU A 3 12.97 -2.31 -18.51
C LEU A 3 11.61 -1.87 -19.04
N THR A 4 11.51 -0.90 -19.96
CA THR A 4 10.22 -0.57 -20.60
C THR A 4 9.89 -1.49 -21.78
N HIS A 5 10.83 -2.33 -22.21
CA HIS A 5 10.61 -3.34 -23.24
C HIS A 5 9.97 -4.58 -22.62
N PRO A 6 8.76 -4.99 -23.04
CA PRO A 6 8.04 -6.11 -22.41
C PRO A 6 8.83 -7.42 -22.36
N ASP A 7 9.60 -7.75 -23.41
CA ASP A 7 10.38 -8.99 -23.42
C ASP A 7 11.52 -8.96 -22.39
N VAL A 8 12.21 -7.83 -22.29
CA VAL A 8 13.25 -7.62 -21.28
C VAL A 8 12.67 -7.67 -19.87
N ALA A 9 11.52 -7.04 -19.66
CA ALA A 9 10.83 -7.07 -18.36
C ALA A 9 10.35 -8.48 -18.00
N ARG A 10 9.89 -9.25 -18.99
CA ARG A 10 9.51 -10.65 -18.82
C ARG A 10 10.70 -11.49 -18.36
N ASP A 11 11.83 -11.40 -19.06
CA ASP A 11 13.06 -12.10 -18.71
C ASP A 11 13.52 -11.70 -17.31
N PHE A 12 13.53 -10.40 -17.00
CA PHE A 12 13.87 -9.88 -15.68
C PHE A 12 12.99 -10.50 -14.57
N MET A 13 11.67 -10.52 -14.76
CA MET A 13 10.75 -11.11 -13.79
C MET A 13 10.95 -12.62 -13.65
N GLN A 14 11.15 -13.33 -14.76
CA GLN A 14 11.34 -14.77 -14.76
C GLN A 14 12.64 -15.21 -14.08
N ILE A 15 13.70 -14.40 -14.20
CA ILE A 15 15.01 -14.68 -13.60
C ILE A 15 15.06 -14.26 -12.12
N HIS A 16 14.45 -13.12 -11.76
CA HIS A 16 14.71 -12.47 -10.47
C HIS A 16 13.57 -12.50 -9.46
N LEU A 17 12.31 -12.76 -9.87
CA LEU A 17 11.24 -12.87 -8.89
C LEU A 17 11.38 -14.17 -8.07
N PRO A 18 11.15 -14.12 -6.75
CA PRO A 18 11.04 -15.33 -5.93
C PRO A 18 10.00 -16.30 -6.52
N GLU A 19 10.33 -17.60 -6.54
CA GLU A 19 9.50 -18.65 -7.16
C GLU A 19 8.03 -18.60 -6.71
N LYS A 20 7.77 -18.30 -5.44
CA LYS A 20 6.41 -18.19 -4.88
C LYS A 20 5.60 -17.04 -5.52
N LEU A 21 6.25 -15.92 -5.81
CA LEU A 21 5.63 -14.78 -6.49
C LEU A 21 5.52 -15.03 -7.99
N LEU A 22 6.52 -15.64 -8.61
CA LEU A 22 6.48 -15.98 -10.03
C LEU A 22 5.32 -16.94 -10.36
N LYS A 23 5.05 -17.92 -9.48
CA LYS A 23 3.96 -18.91 -9.67
C LYS A 23 2.56 -18.31 -9.76
N ILE A 24 2.35 -17.12 -9.18
CA ILE A 24 1.05 -16.45 -9.22
C ILE A 24 0.93 -15.48 -10.41
N CYS A 25 1.99 -15.26 -11.17
CA CYS A 25 2.07 -14.33 -12.30
C CYS A 25 1.82 -15.03 -13.64
N ASP A 26 0.88 -14.54 -14.46
CA ASP A 26 0.80 -14.89 -15.88
C ASP A 26 1.60 -13.88 -16.73
N LEU A 27 2.88 -14.19 -16.96
CA LEU A 27 3.81 -13.34 -17.72
C LEU A 27 3.46 -13.19 -19.21
N THR A 28 2.52 -13.98 -19.74
CA THR A 28 2.04 -13.81 -21.14
C THR A 28 1.13 -12.60 -21.29
N THR A 29 0.55 -12.14 -20.18
CA THR A 29 -0.38 -11.00 -20.12
C THR A 29 0.28 -9.68 -19.76
N LEU A 30 1.62 -9.66 -19.72
CA LEU A 30 2.42 -8.53 -19.27
C LEU A 30 2.15 -7.28 -20.12
N LYS A 31 1.70 -6.21 -19.46
CA LYS A 31 1.36 -4.93 -20.10
C LYS A 31 2.02 -3.78 -19.35
N LEU A 32 2.72 -2.93 -20.09
CA LEU A 32 3.29 -1.70 -19.54
C LEU A 32 2.18 -0.70 -19.24
N GLU A 33 2.11 -0.21 -18.00
CA GLU A 33 1.18 0.84 -17.60
C GLU A 33 1.82 2.23 -17.81
N SER A 34 1.02 3.20 -18.27
CA SER A 34 1.53 4.53 -18.62
C SER A 34 1.92 5.35 -17.39
N GLY A 35 3.09 5.98 -17.42
CA GLY A 35 3.65 6.80 -16.32
C GLY A 35 2.87 8.06 -15.92
N SER A 36 1.72 8.35 -16.54
CA SER A 36 0.70 9.26 -15.99
C SER A 36 0.06 8.73 -14.69
N PHE A 37 0.50 7.53 -14.26
CA PHE A 37 0.10 6.83 -13.05
C PHE A 37 0.57 7.45 -11.71
N VAL A 38 1.21 8.61 -11.77
CA VAL A 38 1.93 9.19 -10.64
C VAL A 38 1.41 10.59 -10.40
N GLU A 39 0.98 10.89 -9.17
CA GLU A 39 0.61 12.26 -8.73
C GLU A 39 1.69 13.25 -9.19
N ASP A 40 1.30 14.48 -9.53
CA ASP A 40 2.24 15.49 -10.03
C ASP A 40 3.42 15.75 -9.07
N ASP A 41 3.22 15.57 -7.76
CA ASP A 41 4.27 15.67 -6.72
C ASP A 41 5.21 14.46 -6.66
N LEU A 42 4.75 13.32 -7.15
CA LEU A 42 5.52 12.07 -7.20
C LEU A 42 6.24 11.90 -8.55
N ARG A 43 5.86 12.61 -9.61
CA ARG A 43 6.48 12.50 -10.95
C ARG A 43 7.98 12.81 -10.97
N GLN A 44 8.47 13.62 -10.03
CA GLN A 44 9.92 13.85 -9.89
C GLN A 44 10.67 12.66 -9.28
N TYR A 45 9.97 11.71 -8.66
CA TYR A 45 10.53 10.56 -7.96
C TYR A 45 10.29 9.22 -8.69
N PHE A 46 9.33 9.16 -9.60
CA PHE A 46 9.05 7.95 -10.40
C PHE A 46 9.80 8.02 -11.73
N SER A 47 10.92 7.32 -11.83
CA SER A 47 11.49 6.94 -13.13
C SER A 47 11.12 5.51 -13.52
N ASP A 48 10.17 4.90 -12.83
CA ASP A 48 10.27 3.47 -12.49
C ASP A 48 9.04 2.68 -12.93
N VAL A 49 9.33 1.58 -13.61
CA VAL A 49 8.42 0.93 -14.57
C VAL A 49 7.33 0.16 -13.83
N LEU A 50 6.06 0.36 -14.22
CA LEU A 50 4.92 -0.39 -13.71
C LEU A 50 4.37 -1.30 -14.81
N TYR A 51 4.40 -2.60 -14.57
CA TYR A 51 3.70 -3.57 -15.41
C TYR A 51 2.45 -4.06 -14.70
N SER A 52 1.37 -4.26 -15.44
CA SER A 52 0.22 -5.07 -15.03
C SER A 52 0.28 -6.44 -15.69
N LEU A 53 -0.23 -7.44 -14.99
CA LEU A 53 -0.43 -8.79 -15.49
C LEU A 53 -1.56 -9.46 -14.72
N ARG A 54 -2.13 -10.52 -15.28
CA ARG A 54 -3.13 -11.33 -14.62
C ARG A 54 -2.49 -12.31 -13.64
N THR A 55 -3.28 -12.72 -12.64
CA THR A 55 -2.93 -13.87 -11.80
C THR A 55 -3.11 -15.17 -12.57
N SER A 56 -2.27 -16.16 -12.29
CA SER A 56 -2.44 -17.53 -12.83
C SER A 56 -3.71 -18.23 -12.31
N THR A 57 -4.32 -17.71 -11.23
CA THR A 57 -5.53 -18.25 -10.61
C THR A 57 -6.57 -17.13 -10.38
N GLY A 58 -7.38 -16.85 -11.40
CA GLY A 58 -8.52 -15.92 -11.33
C GLY A 58 -8.29 -14.55 -11.99
N ASP A 59 -9.22 -13.62 -11.74
CA ASP A 59 -9.25 -12.27 -12.36
C ASP A 59 -8.40 -11.23 -11.60
N GLY A 60 -7.46 -11.67 -10.76
CA GLY A 60 -6.60 -10.77 -9.99
C GLY A 60 -5.58 -10.07 -10.90
N TYR A 61 -5.20 -8.84 -10.52
CA TYR A 61 -4.13 -8.10 -11.16
C TYR A 61 -2.91 -8.08 -10.24
N ILE A 62 -1.74 -8.37 -10.82
CA ILE A 62 -0.45 -8.16 -10.18
C ILE A 62 0.21 -6.99 -10.87
N HIS A 63 0.73 -6.07 -10.08
CA HIS A 63 1.63 -5.05 -10.56
C HIS A 63 3.06 -5.36 -10.16
N VAL A 64 4.00 -5.25 -11.09
CA VAL A 64 5.44 -5.28 -10.77
C VAL A 64 5.97 -3.87 -10.96
N LEU A 65 6.44 -3.30 -9.86
CA LEU A 65 7.04 -1.98 -9.80
C LEU A 65 8.55 -2.15 -9.71
N ILE A 66 9.29 -1.67 -10.71
CA ILE A 66 10.75 -1.82 -10.76
C ILE A 66 11.42 -0.46 -10.62
N GLU A 67 12.07 -0.27 -9.47
CA GLU A 67 12.88 0.92 -9.17
C GLU A 67 14.34 0.69 -9.59
N HIS A 68 14.87 1.51 -10.50
CA HIS A 68 16.27 1.45 -10.91
C HIS A 68 17.12 2.52 -10.21
N GLN A 69 18.08 2.09 -9.37
CA GLN A 69 18.92 3.02 -8.61
C GLN A 69 20.42 2.79 -8.78
N SER A 70 21.15 3.87 -9.01
CA SER A 70 22.62 3.90 -9.07
C SER A 70 23.27 4.48 -7.80
N THR A 71 22.51 5.18 -6.97
CA THR A 71 22.95 5.68 -5.66
C THR A 71 22.05 5.07 -4.59
N PRO A 72 22.61 4.42 -3.55
CA PRO A 72 21.79 3.76 -2.54
C PRO A 72 21.09 4.79 -1.66
N ASP A 73 19.80 4.59 -1.41
CA ASP A 73 18.97 5.42 -0.54
C ASP A 73 18.61 4.68 0.75
N ARG A 74 18.80 5.32 1.90
CA ARG A 74 18.49 4.75 3.20
C ARG A 74 17.00 4.43 3.38
N HIS A 75 16.11 5.22 2.76
CA HIS A 75 14.65 5.12 2.91
C HIS A 75 13.97 4.41 1.74
N MET A 76 14.72 3.55 1.03
CA MET A 76 14.23 2.92 -0.18
C MET A 76 13.11 1.90 0.07
N ALA A 77 13.14 1.22 1.21
CA ALA A 77 12.09 0.28 1.54
C ALA A 77 10.74 1.00 1.74
N PHE A 78 10.73 2.12 2.47
CA PHE A 78 9.54 2.96 2.62
C PHE A 78 9.07 3.57 1.30
N ARG A 79 10.00 4.02 0.45
CA ARG A 79 9.68 4.55 -0.89
C ARG A 79 8.97 3.51 -1.76
N LEU A 80 9.46 2.27 -1.79
CA LEU A 80 8.82 1.18 -2.52
C LEU A 80 7.40 0.87 -2.03
N ILE A 81 7.16 0.91 -0.71
CA ILE A 81 5.81 0.75 -0.16
C ILE A 81 4.90 1.91 -0.56
N ARG A 82 5.38 3.16 -0.53
CA ARG A 82 4.60 4.31 -1.01
C ARG A 82 4.18 4.14 -2.47
N TYR A 83 5.08 3.64 -3.31
CA TYR A 83 4.77 3.38 -4.72
C TYR A 83 3.76 2.24 -4.90
N ALA A 84 3.89 1.18 -4.12
CA ALA A 84 2.92 0.09 -4.11
C ALA A 84 1.51 0.56 -3.70
N VAL A 85 1.41 1.37 -2.64
CA VAL A 85 0.15 1.95 -2.17
C VAL A 85 -0.44 2.91 -3.21
N ALA A 86 0.38 3.72 -3.88
CA ALA A 86 -0.10 4.59 -4.95
C ALA A 86 -0.68 3.80 -6.14
N ALA A 87 -0.03 2.71 -6.55
CA ALA A 87 -0.55 1.83 -7.60
C ALA A 87 -1.87 1.16 -7.17
N MET A 88 -1.96 0.71 -5.91
CA MET A 88 -3.19 0.17 -5.32
C MET A 88 -4.34 1.17 -5.31
N GLN A 89 -4.09 2.41 -4.88
CA GLN A 89 -5.08 3.49 -4.85
C GLN A 89 -5.66 3.75 -6.24
N ARG A 90 -4.79 3.85 -7.25
CA ARG A 90 -5.23 4.11 -8.63
C ARG A 90 -6.00 2.97 -9.26
N HIS A 91 -5.70 1.74 -8.86
CA HIS A 91 -6.53 0.60 -9.24
C HIS A 91 -7.97 0.77 -8.73
N LEU A 92 -8.17 1.25 -7.50
CA LEU A 92 -9.51 1.57 -7.00
C LEU A 92 -10.16 2.74 -7.76
N GLU A 93 -9.39 3.80 -8.06
CA GLU A 93 -9.88 4.96 -8.83
C GLU A 93 -10.29 4.62 -10.26
N ALA A 94 -9.70 3.58 -10.85
CA ALA A 94 -10.11 3.03 -12.14
C ALA A 94 -11.44 2.24 -12.09
N GLY A 95 -12.08 2.16 -10.91
CA GLY A 95 -13.39 1.53 -10.72
C GLY A 95 -13.33 0.06 -10.28
N HIS A 96 -12.13 -0.47 -9.99
CA HIS A 96 -12.00 -1.82 -9.45
C HIS A 96 -12.45 -1.88 -7.98
N LYS A 97 -13.06 -3.00 -7.58
CA LYS A 97 -13.67 -3.17 -6.25
C LYS A 97 -12.72 -3.73 -5.19
N LYS A 98 -11.56 -4.23 -5.59
CA LYS A 98 -10.57 -4.89 -4.72
C LYS A 98 -9.18 -4.37 -5.06
N LEU A 99 -8.26 -4.44 -4.12
CA LEU A 99 -6.86 -4.09 -4.36
C LEU A 99 -6.17 -5.12 -5.25
N PRO A 100 -5.23 -4.69 -6.11
CA PRO A 100 -4.30 -5.58 -6.78
C PRO A 100 -3.16 -5.94 -5.82
N LEU A 101 -2.50 -7.07 -6.08
CA LEU A 101 -1.21 -7.33 -5.43
C LEU A 101 -0.13 -6.51 -6.15
N VAL A 102 0.71 -5.80 -5.41
CA VAL A 102 1.84 -5.06 -5.99
C VAL A 102 3.15 -5.63 -5.45
N ILE A 103 4.04 -6.03 -6.36
CA ILE A 103 5.36 -6.57 -6.08
C ILE A 103 6.39 -5.46 -6.35
N PRO A 104 6.88 -4.77 -5.31
CA PRO A 104 7.98 -3.84 -5.46
C PRO A 104 9.31 -4.60 -5.65
N VAL A 105 10.10 -4.19 -6.64
CA VAL A 105 11.42 -4.74 -6.94
C VAL A 105 12.41 -3.59 -7.05
N LEU A 106 13.48 -3.66 -6.26
CA LEU A 106 14.62 -2.76 -6.37
C LEU A 106 15.66 -3.36 -7.33
N PHE A 107 15.86 -2.71 -8.47
CA PHE A 107 16.95 -3.02 -9.40
C PHE A 107 18.13 -2.07 -9.16
N TYR A 108 19.09 -2.50 -8.35
CA TYR A 108 20.23 -1.68 -7.94
C TYR A 108 21.48 -1.93 -8.79
N THR A 109 22.06 -0.86 -9.33
CA THR A 109 23.28 -0.88 -10.18
C THR A 109 24.35 0.11 -9.69
N GLY A 110 24.33 0.42 -8.39
CA GLY A 110 25.22 1.43 -7.82
C GLY A 110 26.65 0.97 -7.53
N LYS A 111 27.55 1.95 -7.38
CA LYS A 111 28.98 1.70 -7.12
C LYS A 111 29.25 1.10 -5.74
N ARG A 112 28.40 1.40 -4.74
CA ARG A 112 28.51 0.84 -3.39
C ARG A 112 27.89 -0.55 -3.38
N THR A 113 28.69 -1.59 -3.17
CA THR A 113 28.25 -2.99 -3.22
C THR A 113 28.72 -3.76 -1.97
N PRO A 114 27.88 -4.64 -1.38
CA PRO A 114 26.46 -4.86 -1.71
C PRO A 114 25.58 -3.64 -1.37
N TYR A 115 24.30 -3.68 -1.77
CA TYR A 115 23.34 -2.64 -1.37
C TYR A 115 23.34 -2.50 0.16
N PRO A 116 23.56 -1.29 0.72
CA PRO A 116 23.94 -1.15 2.12
C PRO A 116 22.77 -0.99 3.11
N TRP A 117 21.53 -0.90 2.63
CA TRP A 117 20.36 -0.58 3.47
C TRP A 117 19.33 -1.71 3.42
N SER A 118 18.47 -1.78 4.44
CA SER A 118 17.41 -2.79 4.48
C SER A 118 16.39 -2.54 3.36
N THR A 119 15.88 -3.64 2.79
CA THR A 119 14.73 -3.63 1.88
C THR A 119 13.42 -4.00 2.59
N ARG A 120 13.47 -4.24 3.92
CA ARG A 120 12.29 -4.47 4.76
C ARG A 120 11.89 -3.15 5.41
N TRP A 121 10.77 -2.58 4.97
CA TRP A 121 10.31 -1.25 5.42
C TRP A 121 10.03 -1.17 6.93
N PHE A 122 9.75 -2.29 7.59
CA PHE A 122 9.62 -2.36 9.05
C PHE A 122 10.91 -2.01 9.80
N ASP A 123 12.08 -2.17 9.17
CA ASP A 123 13.37 -1.83 9.78
C ASP A 123 13.62 -0.31 9.81
N GLU A 124 12.71 0.49 9.25
CA GLU A 124 12.76 1.97 9.34
C GLU A 124 12.07 2.51 10.60
N PHE A 125 11.39 1.67 11.38
CA PHE A 125 10.81 2.07 12.67
C PHE A 125 11.80 1.85 13.81
N ASP A 126 11.71 2.68 14.85
CA ASP A 126 12.49 2.49 16.08
C ASP A 126 12.16 1.14 16.77
N ASP A 127 10.91 0.68 16.66
CA ASP A 127 10.46 -0.65 17.10
C ASP A 127 9.80 -1.42 15.94
N PRO A 128 10.57 -2.24 15.21
CA PRO A 128 10.06 -3.04 14.10
C PRO A 128 9.00 -4.08 14.51
N VAL A 129 9.03 -4.58 15.75
CA VAL A 129 8.12 -5.63 16.22
C VAL A 129 6.72 -5.04 16.44
N VAL A 130 6.65 -3.86 17.06
CA VAL A 130 5.39 -3.13 17.24
C VAL A 130 4.81 -2.71 15.89
N ALA A 131 5.64 -2.19 14.97
CA ALA A 131 5.19 -1.82 13.63
C ALA A 131 4.65 -3.04 12.86
N GLU A 132 5.35 -4.17 12.91
CA GLU A 132 4.92 -5.40 12.25
C GLU A 132 3.60 -5.94 12.82
N SER A 133 3.41 -5.87 14.14
CA SER A 133 2.13 -6.22 14.78
C SER A 133 0.99 -5.30 14.36
N LEU A 134 1.24 -3.99 14.25
CA LEU A 134 0.22 -3.00 13.88
C LEU A 134 -0.22 -3.15 12.43
N TYR A 135 0.73 -3.25 11.49
CA TYR A 135 0.44 -3.19 10.05
C TYR A 135 0.12 -4.55 9.41
N ARG A 136 0.35 -5.66 10.11
CA ARG A 136 -0.14 -6.99 9.67
C ARG A 136 -1.55 -7.31 10.17
N GLY A 137 -2.01 -6.63 11.22
CA GLY A 137 -3.30 -6.86 11.86
C GLY A 137 -4.43 -5.98 11.34
N ALA A 138 -5.61 -6.17 11.92
CA ALA A 138 -6.69 -5.19 11.77
C ALA A 138 -6.31 -3.92 12.54
N PHE A 139 -6.57 -2.75 11.95
CA PHE A 139 -6.39 -1.49 12.67
C PHE A 139 -7.42 -1.36 13.80
N PRO A 140 -7.07 -0.69 14.92
CA PRO A 140 -8.03 -0.42 15.98
C PRO A 140 -9.25 0.36 15.46
N LEU A 141 -10.44 -0.18 15.68
CA LEU A 141 -11.72 0.47 15.39
C LEU A 141 -12.40 0.84 16.70
N VAL A 142 -12.74 2.11 16.86
CA VAL A 142 -13.61 2.60 17.94
C VAL A 142 -14.97 2.91 17.34
N ASP A 143 -15.87 1.93 17.37
CA ASP A 143 -17.24 2.07 16.86
C ASP A 143 -18.18 2.57 17.97
N ILE A 144 -18.33 3.89 18.08
CA ILE A 144 -19.18 4.52 19.10
C ILE A 144 -20.68 4.22 18.89
N THR A 145 -21.08 3.71 17.72
CA THR A 145 -22.49 3.44 17.42
C THR A 145 -23.04 2.25 18.22
N VAL A 146 -22.15 1.34 18.63
CA VAL A 146 -22.51 0.13 19.39
C VAL A 146 -22.24 0.27 20.90
N ILE A 147 -21.56 1.33 21.34
CA ILE A 147 -21.27 1.56 22.76
C ILE A 147 -22.51 2.19 23.42
N PRO A 148 -23.06 1.60 24.50
CA PRO A 148 -24.18 2.19 25.25
C PRO A 148 -23.88 3.61 25.77
N ASP A 149 -24.91 4.46 25.88
CA ASP A 149 -24.73 5.87 26.29
C ASP A 149 -24.23 5.99 27.74
N ASP A 150 -24.71 5.14 28.62
CA ASP A 150 -24.27 5.04 30.01
C ASP A 150 -22.79 4.63 30.11
N GLU A 151 -22.32 3.74 29.23
CA GLU A 151 -20.89 3.42 29.11
C GLU A 151 -20.10 4.63 28.59
N ILE A 152 -20.62 5.35 27.58
CA ILE A 152 -20.00 6.59 27.07
C ILE A 152 -19.91 7.67 28.17
N MET A 153 -20.87 7.76 29.08
CA MET A 153 -20.82 8.67 30.24
C MET A 153 -19.64 8.41 31.17
N THR A 154 -19.05 7.21 31.13
CA THR A 154 -17.82 6.90 31.88
C THR A 154 -16.54 7.33 31.17
N HIS A 155 -16.60 7.79 29.91
CA HIS A 155 -15.44 8.17 29.09
C HIS A 155 -14.79 9.52 29.49
N ARG A 156 -14.75 9.83 30.78
CA ARG A 156 -14.05 10.99 31.36
C ARG A 156 -14.30 12.27 30.55
N SER A 157 -13.25 12.93 30.08
CA SER A 157 -13.32 14.21 29.38
C SER A 157 -13.91 14.14 27.96
N MET A 158 -14.04 12.96 27.36
CA MET A 158 -14.60 12.82 26.01
C MET A 158 -16.09 12.45 25.99
N ALA A 159 -16.69 12.07 27.12
CA ALA A 159 -18.07 11.61 27.25
C ALA A 159 -19.11 12.47 26.48
N ALA A 160 -19.17 13.78 26.77
CA ALA A 160 -20.14 14.68 26.15
C ALA A 160 -19.94 14.83 24.63
N LEU A 161 -18.70 14.97 24.18
CA LEU A 161 -18.38 15.07 22.75
C LEU A 161 -18.68 13.74 22.03
N THR A 162 -18.43 12.61 22.68
CA THR A 162 -18.73 11.29 22.12
C THR A 162 -20.24 11.08 21.96
N LEU A 163 -21.07 11.47 22.94
CA LEU A 163 -22.53 11.43 22.76
C LEU A 163 -23.00 12.34 21.63
N LEU A 164 -22.46 13.56 21.54
CA LEU A 164 -22.81 14.49 20.46
C LEU A 164 -22.47 13.89 19.08
N GLN A 165 -21.30 13.26 18.95
CA GLN A 165 -20.90 12.58 17.71
C GLN A 165 -21.79 11.37 17.42
N LYS A 166 -22.11 10.56 18.43
CA LYS A 166 -22.97 9.37 18.27
C LYS A 166 -24.37 9.75 17.75
N HIS A 167 -24.91 10.88 18.23
CA HIS A 167 -26.26 11.33 17.91
C HIS A 167 -26.31 12.40 16.82
N ILE A 168 -25.20 12.70 16.13
CA ILE A 168 -25.12 13.79 15.12
C ILE A 168 -26.11 13.63 13.96
N HIS A 169 -26.52 12.40 13.67
CA HIS A 169 -27.50 12.07 12.62
C HIS A 169 -28.94 11.88 13.15
N GLN A 170 -29.16 11.93 14.47
CA GLN A 170 -30.49 11.93 15.05
C GLN A 170 -31.08 13.34 14.96
N ARG A 171 -32.17 13.47 14.20
CA ARG A 171 -32.81 14.77 13.95
C ARG A 171 -33.41 15.42 15.19
N ASP A 172 -33.65 14.65 16.26
CA ASP A 172 -34.28 15.11 17.51
C ASP A 172 -33.38 14.88 18.74
N ILE A 173 -32.33 15.70 18.88
CA ILE A 173 -31.51 15.78 20.11
C ILE A 173 -32.37 16.12 21.35
N ALA A 174 -33.56 16.69 21.15
CA ALA A 174 -34.51 17.05 22.22
C ALA A 174 -35.08 15.85 23.00
N SER A 175 -34.87 14.61 22.54
CA SER A 175 -35.34 13.39 23.24
C SER A 175 -34.33 12.79 24.22
N LEU A 176 -33.09 13.30 24.27
CA LEU A 176 -32.01 12.77 25.11
C LEU A 176 -31.95 13.37 26.53
N THR A 177 -32.82 14.33 26.87
CA THR A 177 -32.84 15.01 28.17
C THR A 177 -33.91 14.52 29.15
N ASP A 178 -34.70 13.51 28.79
CA ASP A 178 -35.74 12.95 29.67
C ASP A 178 -35.31 11.60 30.26
N HIS A 179 -34.25 11.58 31.08
CA HIS A 179 -34.01 10.54 32.10
C HIS A 179 -33.20 11.10 33.27
#